data_AF-A0A8S3AQD7-F1
#
_entry.id   AF-A0A8S3AQD7-F1
#
_cell.length_a   1.000
_cell.length_b   1.000
_cell.length_c   1.000
_cell.angle_alpha   90.00
_cell.angle_beta   90.00
_cell.angle_gamma   90.00
#
_symmetry.space_group_name_H-M   'P 1'
#
loop_
_entity.id
_entity.type
_entity.pdbx_description
1 polymer ?
#
loop_
_entity_poly.entity_id
_entity_poly.type
_entity_poly.pdbx_seq_one_letter_code
_entity_poly.pdbx_strand_id
1 'polypeptide(L)' 'NSEHNIHTLSQHMQDPQQLNDLIIILNKHHPLFDTSTITITETPTPHTICTGDNPPTTSRPYPQTIEKQNATFDIIQQML' A
#
# COMPACT_ATOMS: atom_id res chain seq x y z
N ASN A 1 1.37 27.24 11.27
CA ASN A 1 0.37 27.60 12.29
C ASN A 1 -1.01 27.32 11.69
N SER A 2 -1.58 26.16 12.02
CA SER A 2 -2.77 25.57 11.38
C SER A 2 -4.03 26.41 11.54
N GLU A 3 -4.20 27.05 12.70
CA GLU A 3 -5.34 27.93 12.99
C GLU A 3 -5.41 29.11 12.02
N HIS A 4 -4.25 29.67 11.66
CA HIS A 4 -4.18 30.75 10.67
C HIS A 4 -4.70 30.30 9.30
N ASN A 5 -4.34 29.08 8.87
CA ASN A 5 -4.76 28.53 7.57
C ASN A 5 -6.26 28.21 7.57
N ILE A 6 -6.81 27.73 8.69
CA ILE A 6 -8.26 27.49 8.84
C ILE A 6 -9.02 28.81 8.68
N HIS A 7 -8.54 29.88 9.31
CA HIS A 7 -9.14 31.21 9.19
C HIS A 7 -9.07 31.77 7.76
N THR A 8 -7.96 31.53 7.04
CA THR A 8 -7.82 31.91 5.62
C THR A 8 -8.77 31.13 4.70
N LEU A 9 -9.10 29.88 5.03
CA LEU A 9 -10.05 29.09 4.23
C LEU A 9 -11.50 29.52 4.49
N SER A 10 -11.82 29.89 5.72
CA SER A 10 -13.17 30.28 6.11
C SER A 10 -13.57 31.68 5.60
N GLN A 11 -12.60 32.58 5.36
CA GLN A 11 -12.88 33.97 4.96
C GLN A 11 -13.62 34.13 3.62
N HIS A 12 -13.62 33.09 2.77
CA HIS A 12 -14.25 33.11 1.45
C HIS A 12 -15.67 32.54 1.46
N MET A 13 -16.15 31.99 2.58
CA MET A 13 -17.50 31.46 2.70
C MET A 13 -18.47 32.56 3.11
N GLN A 14 -19.55 32.70 2.34
CA GLN A 14 -20.57 33.73 2.54
C GLN A 14 -21.77 33.24 3.36
N ASP A 15 -21.99 31.92 3.43
CA ASP A 15 -23.05 31.30 4.22
C ASP A 15 -22.57 31.07 5.66
N PRO A 16 -23.19 31.73 6.66
CA PRO A 16 -22.81 31.61 8.07
C PRO A 16 -22.99 30.19 8.64
N GLN A 17 -23.97 29.41 8.14
CA GLN A 17 -24.18 28.05 8.64
C GLN A 17 -23.08 27.11 8.15
N GLN A 18 -22.77 27.17 6.86
CA GLN A 18 -21.68 26.38 6.27
C GLN A 18 -20.33 26.73 6.88
N LEU A 19 -20.09 28.00 7.21
CA LEU A 19 -18.89 28.44 7.90
C LEU A 19 -18.76 27.77 9.27
N ASN A 20 -19.84 27.73 10.05
CA ASN A 20 -19.83 27.14 11.38
C ASN A 20 -19.58 25.62 11.31
N ASP A 21 -20.27 24.93 10.39
CA ASP A 21 -20.08 23.50 10.16
C ASP A 21 -18.64 23.17 9.71
N LEU A 22 -18.08 23.97 8.80
CA LEU A 22 -16.70 23.84 8.33
C LEU A 22 -15.71 24.01 9.48
N ILE A 23 -15.86 25.04 10.31
CA ILE A 23 -14.98 25.30 11.45
C ILE A 23 -15.02 24.13 12.44
N ILE A 24 -16.21 23.59 12.72
CA ILE A 24 -16.37 22.43 13.61
C ILE A 24 -15.62 21.21 13.04
N ILE A 25 -15.76 20.93 11.75
CA ILE A 25 -15.08 19.81 11.08
C ILE A 25 -13.56 20.01 11.10
N LEU A 26 -13.08 21.19 10.70
CA LEU A 26 -11.65 21.49 10.64
C LEU A 26 -10.99 21.41 12.02
N ASN A 27 -11.64 21.92 13.07
CA ASN A 27 -11.13 21.81 14.43
C ASN A 27 -11.12 20.37 14.94
N LYS A 28 -12.17 19.58 14.66
CA LYS A 28 -12.25 18.17 15.03
C LYS A 28 -11.12 17.33 14.40
N HIS A 29 -10.79 17.63 13.14
CA HIS A 29 -9.83 16.87 12.36
C HIS A 29 -8.44 17.51 12.31
N HIS A 30 -8.23 18.67 12.93
CA HIS A 30 -6.94 19.35 12.95
C HIS A 30 -5.77 18.42 13.37
N PRO A 31 -5.89 17.55 14.39
CA PRO A 31 -4.81 16.65 14.78
C PRO A 31 -4.35 15.67 13.68
N LEU A 32 -5.17 15.38 12.66
CA LEU A 32 -4.78 14.51 11.54
C LEU A 32 -3.76 15.17 10.60
N PHE A 33 -3.71 16.50 10.61
CA PHE A 33 -2.80 17.29 9.79
C PHE A 33 -1.60 17.81 10.59
N ASP A 34 -1.45 17.33 11.83
CA ASP A 34 -0.27 17.62 12.63
C ASP A 34 0.93 16.87 12.06
N THR A 35 1.75 17.59 11.30
CA THR A 35 3.00 17.09 10.73
C THR A 35 4.18 17.17 11.70
N SER A 36 3.97 17.68 12.92
CA SER A 36 5.02 17.69 13.95
C SER A 36 5.31 16.29 14.49
N THR A 37 4.31 15.40 14.43
CA THR A 37 4.46 13.98 14.75
C THR A 37 4.68 13.16 13.48
N ILE A 38 5.77 12.40 13.43
CA ILE A 38 6.04 11.47 12.33
C ILE A 38 5.08 10.29 12.47
N THR A 39 4.02 10.27 11.69
CA THR A 39 3.14 9.09 11.57
C THR A 39 3.85 8.05 10.70
N ILE A 40 4.74 7.26 11.31
CA ILE A 40 5.27 6.06 10.66
C ILE A 40 4.16 5.02 10.71
N THR A 41 3.47 4.81 9.58
CA THR A 41 2.61 3.65 9.43
C THR A 41 3.50 2.41 9.41
N GLU A 42 3.64 1.75 10.56
CA GLU A 42 4.23 0.42 10.61
C GLU A 42 3.37 -0.50 9.75
N THR A 43 3.92 -0.98 8.63
CA THR A 43 3.25 -1.97 7.80
C THR A 43 3.03 -3.22 8.65
N PRO A 44 1.78 -3.56 9.01
CA PRO A 44 1.52 -4.75 9.79
C PRO A 44 1.85 -5.93 8.89
N THR A 45 2.87 -6.68 9.29
CA THR A 45 3.35 -7.93 8.69
C THR A 45 3.92 -7.84 7.26
N PRO A 46 5.21 -8.16 7.05
CA PRO A 46 5.67 -8.55 5.72
C PRO A 46 4.87 -9.78 5.26
N HIS A 47 4.46 -9.79 3.99
CA HIS A 47 3.76 -10.94 3.42
C HIS A 47 4.62 -12.20 3.57
N THR A 48 4.19 -13.14 4.41
CA THR A 48 4.81 -14.47 4.48
C THR A 48 4.42 -15.23 3.22
N ILE A 49 5.37 -15.52 2.34
CA ILE A 49 5.15 -16.44 1.23
C ILE A 49 4.99 -17.83 1.86
N CYS A 50 3.77 -18.36 1.90
CA CYS A 50 3.50 -19.73 2.34
C CYS A 50 4.10 -20.73 1.34
N THR A 51 5.40 -21.03 1.47
CA THR A 51 6.08 -22.12 0.76
C THR A 51 5.82 -23.46 1.44
N GLY A 52 4.58 -23.73 1.85
CA GLY A 52 4.20 -25.06 2.32
C GLY A 52 4.40 -26.10 1.21
N ASP A 53 4.49 -27.38 1.57
CA ASP A 53 4.79 -28.49 0.64
C ASP A 53 3.79 -28.63 -0.53
N ASN A 54 2.63 -27.96 -0.43
CA ASN A 54 1.61 -27.91 -1.47
C ASN A 54 1.45 -26.47 -1.99
N PRO A 55 2.29 -26.02 -2.94
CA PRO A 55 2.09 -24.73 -3.58
C PRO A 55 0.73 -24.70 -4.31
N PRO A 56 0.08 -23.54 -4.41
CA PRO A 56 -1.18 -23.42 -5.13
C PRO A 56 -0.99 -23.90 -6.57
N THR A 57 -1.87 -24.78 -7.03
CA THR A 57 -1.86 -25.45 -8.35
C THR A 57 -1.91 -24.48 -9.53
N THR A 58 -2.16 -23.20 -9.28
CA THR A 58 -2.17 -22.11 -10.26
C THR A 58 -0.83 -21.39 -10.40
N SER A 59 0.21 -21.80 -9.65
CA SER A 59 1.55 -21.28 -9.84
C SER A 59 2.06 -21.71 -11.21
N ARG A 60 2.18 -20.74 -12.13
CA ARG A 60 2.83 -20.96 -13.43
C ARG A 60 4.15 -21.68 -13.18
N PRO A 61 4.48 -22.74 -13.94
CA PRO A 61 5.72 -23.47 -13.73
C PRO A 61 6.89 -22.48 -13.78
N TYR A 62 7.76 -22.56 -12.77
CA TYR A 62 8.99 -21.76 -12.74
C TYR A 62 9.73 -21.96 -14.06
N PRO A 63 10.29 -20.88 -14.66
CA PRO A 63 11.11 -21.02 -15.86
C PRO A 63 12.22 -22.04 -15.56
N GLN A 64 12.28 -23.09 -16.39
CA GLN A 64 13.23 -24.17 -16.15
C GLN A 64 14.65 -23.62 -16.31
N THR A 65 15.49 -23.87 -15.29
CA THR A 65 16.91 -23.54 -15.33
C THR A 65 17.58 -24.27 -16.50
N ILE A 66 18.68 -23.69 -16.99
CA ILE A 66 19.45 -24.23 -18.13
C ILE A 66 19.89 -25.69 -17.85
N GLU A 67 20.25 -26.01 -16.61
CA GLU A 67 20.61 -27.38 -16.19
C GLU A 67 19.47 -28.37 -16.41
N LYS A 68 18.23 -27.99 -16.09
CA LYS A 68 17.07 -28.87 -16.25
C LYS A 68 16.72 -29.07 -17.72
N GLN A 69 16.95 -28.07 -18.56
CA GLN A 69 16.81 -28.19 -20.00
C GLN A 69 17.85 -29.15 -20.60
N ASN A 70 19.11 -29.04 -20.17
CA ASN A 70 20.19 -29.94 -20.61
C ASN A 70 19.92 -31.40 -20.19
N ALA A 71 19.53 -31.62 -18.94
CA ALA A 71 19.17 -32.96 -18.46
C ALA A 71 17.98 -33.56 -19.23
N THR A 72 17.00 -32.73 -19.60
CA THR A 72 15.86 -33.17 -20.40
C THR A 72 16.29 -33.54 -21.82
N PHE A 73 17.20 -32.76 -22.41
CA PHE A 73 17.75 -33.02 -23.73
C PHE A 73 18.57 -34.32 -23.78
N ASP A 74 19.39 -34.58 -22.75
CA ASP A 74 20.18 -35.81 -22.64
C ASP A 74 19.28 -37.05 -22.53
N ILE A 75 18.18 -36.96 -21.78
CA ILE A 75 17.19 -38.04 -21.68
C ILE A 75 16.54 -38.30 -23.05
N ILE A 76 16.17 -37.25 -23.79
CA ILE A 76 15.57 -37.38 -25.12
C ILE A 76 16.57 -38.04 -26.09
N GLN A 77 17.85 -37.68 -26.04
CA GLN A 77 18.88 -38.33 -26.86
C GLN A 77 19.07 -39.81 -26.54
N GLN A 78 18.93 -40.21 -25.27
CA GLN A 78 19.02 -41.63 -24.89
C GLN A 78 17.81 -42.47 -25.35
N MET A 79 16.72 -41.82 -25.74
CA MET A 79 15.50 -42.48 -26.23
C MET A 79 15.39 -42.55 -27.76
N LEU A 80 16.32 -41.91 -28.48
CA LEU A 80 16.47 -41.97 -29.95
C LEU A 80 17.50 -43.04 -30.34
#